data_AF-A0A136N955-F1
#
_entry.id   AF-A0A136N955-F1
#
_cell.length_a   1.000
_cell.length_b   1.000
_cell.length_c   1.000
_cell.angle_alpha   90.00
_cell.angle_beta   90.00
_cell.angle_gamma   90.00
#
_symmetry.space_group_name_H-M   'P 1'
#
loop_
_entity.id
_entity.type
_entity.pdbx_description
1 polymer ?
#
loop_
_entity_poly.entity_id
_entity_poly.type
_entity_poly.pdbx_seq_one_letter_code
_entity_poly.pdbx_strand_id
1 'polypeptide(L)'
;MPDLLFDQENSYFKLAFDFIEKTNCSLYLTGKAGTGKTTFLKQIRNHSSKKMVVVAPTGVAAINATGVTIHSFFQLPFATFIADAPRGFGVNSNIVDRHLLLKNFKINNNKKRLLKNWNC
;
A
#
# COMPACT_ATOMS: atom_id res chain seq x y z
N MET A 1 2.19 -27.42 11.19
CA MET A 1 1.55 -26.09 11.14
C MET A 1 0.18 -26.33 10.53
N PRO A 2 -0.93 -26.24 11.28
CA PRO A 2 -2.22 -26.61 10.69
C PRO A 2 -2.58 -25.55 9.64
N ASP A 3 -3.00 -26.06 8.49
CA ASP A 3 -3.43 -25.28 7.34
C ASP A 3 -4.45 -24.23 7.78
N LEU A 4 -4.14 -22.96 7.52
CA LEU A 4 -5.13 -21.89 7.42
C LEU A 4 -5.96 -22.20 6.18
N LEU A 5 -6.86 -23.19 6.36
CA LEU A 5 -7.87 -23.60 5.41
C LEU A 5 -8.41 -22.35 4.74
N PHE A 6 -8.35 -22.34 3.40
CA PHE A 6 -9.33 -21.59 2.65
C PHE A 6 -10.66 -21.92 3.30
N ASP A 7 -11.29 -20.95 3.93
CA ASP A 7 -12.63 -21.08 4.47
C ASP A 7 -13.50 -21.31 3.24
N GLN A 8 -13.63 -22.57 2.80
CA GLN A 8 -14.29 -22.92 1.55
C GLN A 8 -15.78 -22.51 1.58
N GLU A 9 -16.30 -22.25 2.77
CA GLU A 9 -17.63 -21.70 3.01
C GLU A 9 -17.73 -20.18 2.78
N ASN A 10 -16.62 -19.41 2.82
CA ASN A 10 -16.67 -17.97 2.60
C ASN A 10 -16.56 -17.63 1.10
N SER A 11 -17.69 -17.74 0.42
CA SER A 11 -17.84 -17.43 -1.00
C SER A 11 -17.37 -16.01 -1.37
N TYR A 12 -17.50 -15.04 -0.47
CA TYR A 12 -17.04 -13.67 -0.67
C TYR A 12 -15.52 -13.54 -0.71
N PHE A 13 -14.79 -14.28 0.12
CA PHE A 13 -13.32 -14.28 0.09
C PHE A 13 -12.80 -14.92 -1.18
N LYS A 14 -13.40 -16.02 -1.62
CA LYS A 14 -13.04 -16.65 -2.90
C LYS A 14 -13.32 -15.71 -4.08
N LEU A 15 -14.47 -15.06 -4.09
CA LEU A 15 -14.84 -14.10 -5.14
C LEU A 15 -13.88 -12.90 -5.16
N ALA A 16 -13.54 -12.34 -4.00
CA ALA A 16 -12.60 -11.23 -3.90
C ALA A 16 -11.18 -11.63 -4.33
N PHE A 17 -10.72 -12.82 -3.95
CA PHE A 17 -9.41 -13.35 -4.36
C PHE A 17 -9.36 -13.56 -5.89
N ASP A 18 -10.38 -14.21 -6.45
CA ASP A 18 -10.49 -14.42 -7.89
C ASP A 18 -10.56 -13.09 -8.65
N PHE A 19 -11.26 -12.09 -8.11
CA PHE A 19 -11.31 -10.75 -8.70
C PHE A 19 -9.93 -10.09 -8.74
N ILE A 20 -9.16 -10.16 -7.65
CA ILE A 20 -7.80 -9.63 -7.59
C ILE A 20 -6.88 -10.37 -8.57
N GLU A 21 -7.00 -11.69 -8.67
CA GLU A 21 -6.10 -12.52 -9.46
C GLU A 21 -6.39 -12.41 -10.96
N LYS A 22 -7.67 -12.41 -11.34
CA LYS A 22 -8.12 -12.48 -12.74
C LYS A 22 -8.34 -11.12 -13.38
N THR A 23 -8.39 -10.04 -12.60
CA THR A 23 -8.65 -8.69 -13.10
C THR A 23 -7.61 -7.70 -12.63
N ASN A 24 -7.52 -6.56 -13.32
CA ASN A 24 -6.56 -5.49 -13.02
C ASN A 24 -7.28 -4.28 -12.39
N CYS A 25 -8.45 -4.54 -11.80
CA CYS A 25 -9.35 -3.54 -11.25
C CYS A 25 -9.06 -3.28 -9.77
N SER A 26 -9.28 -2.04 -9.33
CA SER A 26 -9.17 -1.66 -7.92
C SER A 26 -10.32 -2.27 -7.11
N LEU A 27 -10.00 -2.94 -6.00
CA LEU A 27 -10.97 -3.48 -5.05
C LEU A 27 -10.87 -2.76 -3.71
N TYR A 28 -12.00 -2.26 -3.20
CA TYR A 28 -12.10 -1.72 -1.85
C TYR A 28 -12.82 -2.72 -0.94
N LEU A 29 -12.06 -3.33 -0.01
CA LEU A 29 -12.59 -4.29 0.95
C LEU A 29 -12.82 -3.63 2.32
N THR A 30 -14.06 -3.66 2.79
CA THR A 30 -14.46 -3.16 4.11
C THR A 30 -15.16 -4.25 4.93
N GLY A 31 -15.33 -4.02 6.23
CA GLY A 31 -16.01 -4.95 7.13
C GLY A 31 -15.79 -4.60 8.60
N LYS A 32 -16.66 -5.11 9.49
CA LYS A 32 -16.57 -4.90 10.95
C LYS A 32 -15.25 -5.43 11.55
N ALA A 33 -14.92 -5.04 12.78
CA ALA A 33 -13.80 -5.64 13.50
C ALA A 33 -13.99 -7.17 13.62
N GLY A 34 -12.90 -7.94 13.53
CA GLY A 34 -12.96 -9.40 13.62
C GLY A 34 -13.41 -10.14 12.35
N THR A 35 -13.77 -9.46 11.26
CA THR A 35 -14.23 -10.12 10.01
C THR A 35 -13.11 -10.67 9.11
N GLY A 36 -11.95 -11.02 9.66
CA GLY A 36 -10.88 -11.69 8.92
C GLY A 36 -10.12 -10.87 7.85
N LYS A 37 -10.30 -9.55 7.75
CA LYS A 37 -9.63 -8.72 6.73
C LYS A 37 -8.11 -8.88 6.68
N THR A 38 -7.46 -8.90 7.85
CA THR A 38 -6.00 -9.10 7.94
C THR A 38 -5.60 -10.52 7.53
N THR A 39 -6.45 -11.51 7.83
CA THR A 39 -6.25 -12.90 7.40
C THR A 39 -6.34 -13.00 5.88
N PHE A 40 -7.35 -12.37 5.27
CA PHE A 40 -7.51 -12.30 3.82
C PHE A 40 -6.31 -11.63 3.13
N LEU A 41 -5.80 -10.52 3.69
CA LEU A 41 -4.61 -9.87 3.18
C LEU A 41 -3.37 -10.78 3.17
N LYS A 42 -3.18 -11.58 4.23
CA LYS A 42 -2.10 -12.59 4.30
C LYS A 42 -2.29 -13.70 3.27
N GLN A 43 -3.52 -14.14 3.05
CA GLN A 43 -3.83 -15.16 2.05
C GLN A 43 -3.53 -14.67 0.62
N ILE A 44 -3.95 -13.45 0.27
CA ILE A 44 -3.62 -12.84 -1.03
C ILE A 44 -2.10 -12.85 -1.23
N ARG A 45 -1.36 -12.38 -0.23
CA ARG A 45 0.11 -12.30 -0.32
C ARG A 45 0.78 -13.66 -0.52
N ASN A 46 0.27 -14.71 0.11
CA ASN A 46 0.90 -16.02 0.06
C ASN A 46 0.53 -16.82 -1.20
N HIS A 47 -0.64 -16.56 -1.80
CA HIS A 47 -1.18 -17.40 -2.87
C HIS A 47 -1.36 -16.69 -4.22
N SER A 48 -1.36 -15.35 -4.25
CA SER A 48 -1.46 -14.62 -5.52
C SER A 48 -0.17 -14.76 -6.32
N SER A 49 -0.31 -14.93 -7.64
CA SER A 49 0.84 -14.91 -8.56
C SER A 49 1.32 -13.48 -8.86
N LYS A 50 0.54 -12.46 -8.48
CA LYS A 50 0.85 -11.06 -8.76
C LYS A 50 1.97 -10.54 -7.87
N LYS A 51 2.87 -9.76 -8.47
CA LYS A 51 3.88 -9.01 -7.71
C LYS A 51 3.17 -7.91 -6.93
N MET A 52 3.21 -8.00 -5.60
CA MET A 52 2.56 -7.04 -4.73
C MET A 52 3.51 -6.39 -3.74
N VAL A 53 3.11 -5.22 -3.27
CA VAL A 53 3.70 -4.53 -2.11
C VAL A 53 2.55 -4.17 -1.18
N VAL A 54 2.73 -4.46 0.11
CA VAL A 54 1.77 -4.11 1.15
C VAL A 54 2.20 -2.81 1.81
N VAL A 55 1.34 -1.79 1.74
CA VAL A 55 1.57 -0.49 2.37
C VAL A 55 0.47 -0.16 3.38
N ALA A 56 0.83 0.56 4.44
CA ALA A 56 -0.11 1.04 5.45
C ALA A 56 0.19 2.49 5.89
N PRO A 57 -0.79 3.22 6.46
CA PRO A 57 -0.58 4.61 6.87
C PRO A 57 0.26 4.75 8.15
N THR A 58 0.25 3.76 9.05
CA THR A 58 0.98 3.79 10.33
C THR A 58 1.96 2.63 10.45
N GLY A 59 3.00 2.80 11.27
CA GLY A 59 4.04 1.78 11.49
C GLY A 59 3.49 0.47 12.06
N VAL A 60 2.63 0.56 13.07
CA VAL A 60 2.01 -0.63 13.70
C VAL A 60 1.17 -1.42 12.69
N ALA A 61 0.37 -0.73 11.86
CA ALA A 61 -0.43 -1.39 10.82
C ALA A 61 0.45 -2.03 9.73
N ALA A 62 1.55 -1.36 9.33
CA ALA A 62 2.50 -1.90 8.38
C ALA A 62 3.14 -3.19 8.92
N ILE A 63 3.60 -3.19 10.17
CA ILE A 63 4.18 -4.38 10.82
C ILE A 63 3.18 -5.54 10.88
N ASN A 64 1.94 -5.26 11.28
CA ASN A 64 0.89 -6.27 11.40
C ASN A 64 0.52 -6.91 10.04
N ALA A 65 0.66 -6.17 8.95
CA ALA A 65 0.46 -6.63 7.58
C ALA A 65 1.75 -7.13 6.91
N THR A 66 2.86 -7.17 7.66
CA THR A 66 4.21 -7.54 7.16
C THR A 66 4.65 -6.66 5.97
N GLY A 67 4.20 -5.42 5.94
CA GLY A 67 4.45 -4.43 4.89
C GLY A 67 5.35 -3.28 5.36
N VAL A 68 5.25 -2.15 4.66
CA VAL A 68 5.96 -0.91 4.95
C VAL A 68 4.99 0.27 5.01
N THR A 69 5.41 1.42 5.53
CA THR A 69 4.53 2.59 5.52
C THR A 69 4.49 3.23 4.13
N ILE A 70 3.39 3.92 3.82
CA ILE A 70 3.28 4.74 2.60
C ILE A 70 4.44 5.74 2.53
N HIS A 71 4.78 6.37 3.66
CA HIS A 71 5.90 7.29 3.78
C HIS A 71 7.25 6.66 3.44
N SER A 72 7.60 5.49 3.98
CA SER A 72 8.90 4.87 3.72
C SER A 72 8.98 4.24 2.32
N PHE A 73 7.87 3.70 1.82
CA PHE A 73 7.81 3.12 0.49
C PHE A 73 8.00 4.21 -0.59
N PHE A 74 7.24 5.29 -0.51
CA PHE A 74 7.31 6.39 -1.48
C PHE A 74 8.31 7.49 -1.08
N GLN A 75 9.02 7.39 0.05
CA GLN A 75 9.93 8.44 0.54
C GLN A 75 9.23 9.80 0.67
N LEU A 76 7.99 9.79 1.16
CA LEU A 76 7.21 11.00 1.36
C LEU A 76 7.56 11.65 2.70
N PRO A 77 7.79 12.98 2.73
CA PRO A 77 8.01 13.70 3.98
C PRO A 77 6.74 13.70 4.84
N PHE A 78 6.91 13.82 6.16
CA PHE A 78 5.80 14.05 7.10
C PHE A 78 5.47 15.56 7.14
N ALA A 79 4.98 16.06 6.01
CA ALA A 79 4.69 17.48 5.82
C ALA A 79 3.47 17.65 4.92
N THR A 80 2.79 18.78 5.04
CA THR A 80 1.63 19.09 4.21
C THR A 80 2.08 19.43 2.80
N PHE A 81 1.56 18.71 1.81
CA PHE A 81 1.82 19.00 0.41
C PHE A 81 0.88 20.10 -0.11
N ILE A 82 1.44 21.18 -0.63
CA ILE A 82 0.70 22.26 -1.30
C ILE A 82 1.38 22.52 -2.63
N ALA A 83 0.68 22.26 -3.73
CA ALA A 83 1.25 22.27 -5.08
C ALA A 83 1.68 23.68 -5.55
N ASP A 84 1.01 24.72 -5.07
CA ASP A 84 1.28 26.13 -5.37
C ASP A 84 1.55 26.90 -4.07
N ALA A 85 2.42 26.36 -3.22
CA ALA A 85 2.78 27.02 -1.97
C ALA A 85 3.40 28.40 -2.24
N PRO A 86 2.91 29.49 -1.61
CA PRO A 86 3.52 30.81 -1.78
C PRO A 86 4.97 30.76 -1.30
N ARG A 87 5.93 31.07 -2.19
CA ARG A 87 7.36 31.11 -1.85
C ARG A 87 7.68 32.48 -1.26
N GLY A 88 7.84 32.56 0.06
CA GLY A 88 8.15 33.82 0.76
C GLY A 88 8.82 33.60 2.12
N PHE A 89 9.48 34.64 2.65
CA PHE A 89 10.01 34.66 4.01
C PHE A 89 8.85 34.50 5.01
N GLY A 90 8.85 33.43 5.81
CA GLY A 90 7.79 33.11 6.79
C GLY A 90 6.99 31.84 6.50
N VAL A 91 7.29 31.10 5.42
CA VAL A 91 6.63 29.81 5.15
C VAL A 91 7.05 28.78 6.18
N ASN A 92 6.07 28.20 6.89
CA ASN A 92 6.27 27.14 7.87
C ASN A 92 7.12 26.00 7.30
N SER A 93 8.06 25.48 8.09
CA SER A 93 8.92 24.33 7.76
C SER A 93 8.15 23.04 7.42
N ASN A 94 6.85 22.98 7.73
CA ASN A 94 5.99 21.82 7.55
C ASN A 94 5.22 21.81 6.21
N ILE A 95 5.52 22.73 5.27
CA ILE A 95 4.91 22.74 3.93
C ILE A 95 5.95 22.26 2.91
N VAL A 96 5.55 21.31 2.06
CA VAL A 96 6.37 20.78 0.97
C VAL A 96 5.70 21.07 -0.37
N ASP A 97 6.39 21.83 -1.22
CA ASP A 97 6.01 22.10 -2.61
C ASP A 97 6.44 20.95 -3.54
N ARG A 98 5.88 20.88 -4.77
CA ARG A 98 6.23 19.92 -5.84
C ARG A 98 7.73 19.79 -6.03
N HIS A 99 8.45 20.91 -6.06
CA HIS A 99 9.90 20.90 -6.25
C HIS A 99 10.66 20.24 -5.08
N LEU A 100 10.24 20.51 -3.84
CA LEU A 100 10.85 19.91 -2.64
C LEU A 100 10.54 18.42 -2.53
N LEU A 101 9.31 18.03 -2.90
CA LEU A 101 8.90 16.63 -2.96
C LEU A 101 9.75 15.87 -3.99
N LEU A 102 9.82 16.36 -5.23
CA LEU A 102 10.57 15.71 -6.31
C LEU A 102 12.08 15.66 -6.03
N LYS A 103 12.65 16.70 -5.41
CA LYS A 103 14.07 16.72 -5.00
C LYS A 103 14.40 15.61 -4.00
N ASN A 104 13.48 15.34 -3.07
CA ASN A 104 13.67 14.33 -2.03
C ASN A 104 13.28 12.91 -2.47
N PHE A 105 12.60 12.79 -3.62
CA PHE A 105 12.12 11.51 -4.16
C PHE A 105 13.27 10.70 -4.79
N LYS A 106 14.12 10.07 -3.97
CA LYS A 106 15.24 9.23 -4.44
C LYS A 106 14.79 7.79 -4.75
N ILE A 107 14.15 7.55 -5.90
CA ILE A 107 13.78 6.17 -6.28
C ILE A 107 15.04 5.37 -6.68
N ASN A 108 15.38 4.35 -5.89
CA ASN A 108 16.43 3.39 -6.22
C ASN A 108 15.98 2.43 -7.36
N ASN A 109 16.93 1.87 -8.11
CA ASN A 109 16.71 0.98 -9.26
C ASN A 109 15.80 -0.21 -8.94
N ASN A 110 15.89 -0.78 -7.73
CA ASN A 110 14.98 -1.86 -7.29
C ASN A 110 13.52 -1.40 -7.23
N LYS A 111 13.26 -0.22 -6.64
CA LYS A 111 11.92 0.38 -6.62
C LYS A 111 11.46 0.77 -8.03
N LYS A 112 12.35 1.34 -8.87
CA LYS A 112 12.04 1.63 -10.27
C LYS A 112 11.65 0.36 -11.03
N ARG A 113 12.34 -0.76 -10.82
CA ARG A 113 12.04 -2.03 -11.47
C ARG A 113 10.71 -2.61 -10.98
N LEU A 114 10.41 -2.50 -9.69
CA LEU A 114 9.11 -2.86 -9.15
C LEU A 114 8.00 -2.02 -9.77
N LEU A 115 8.15 -0.69 -9.81
CA LEU A 115 7.16 0.23 -10.36
C LEU A 115 7.00 0.09 -11.89
N LYS A 116 8.09 -0.13 -12.63
CA LYS A 116 8.05 -0.33 -14.09
C LYS A 116 7.45 -1.68 -14.49
N ASN A 117 7.66 -2.70 -13.67
CA ASN A 117 7.10 -4.03 -13.91
C ASN A 117 5.81 -4.26 -13.11
N TRP A 118 5.24 -3.19 -12.54
CA TRP A 118 3.95 -3.20 -11.88
C TRP A 118 2.87 -3.11 -12.96
N ASN A 119 2.66 -4.23 -13.65
CA ASN A 119 1.44 -4.42 -14.42
C ASN A 119 0.45 -5.08 -13.47
N CYS A 120 -0.47 -4.28 -12.93
CA CYS A 120 -1.66 -4.80 -12.27
C CYS A 120 -2.47 -5.61 -13.26
#